data_AF-A0A1R4IN36-F1
#
_entry.id   AF-A0A1R4IN36-F1
#
_cell.length_a   1.000
_cell.length_b   1.000
_cell.length_c   1.000
_cell.angle_alpha   90.00
_cell.angle_beta   90.00
_cell.angle_gamma   90.00
#
_symmetry.space_group_name_H-M   'P 1'
#
loop_
_entity.id
_entity.type
_entity.pdbx_description
1 polymer ?
#
loop_
_entity_poly.entity_id
_entity_poly.type
_entity_poly.pdbx_seq_one_letter_code
_entity_poly.pdbx_strand_id
1 'polypeptide(L)' 'MKEKKIIKILKNKARCKRCDDVIESKHSHDFVTCKCGAISLDGGLEYQRLSFKNSIDDYDFSLSEYEEIEPEPKKEK' A
#
# COMPACT_ATOMS: atom_id res chain seq x y z
N MET A 1 9.50 27.86 -1.88
CA MET A 1 8.41 27.07 -1.26
C MET A 1 8.45 25.71 -1.92
N LYS A 2 8.62 24.62 -1.16
CA LYS A 2 8.79 23.28 -1.75
C LYS A 2 7.41 22.78 -2.22
N GLU A 3 7.29 22.49 -3.51
CA GLU A 3 6.09 21.90 -4.12
C GLU A 3 5.71 20.61 -3.39
N LYS A 4 4.49 20.53 -2.88
CA LYS A 4 3.94 19.31 -2.29
C LYS A 4 3.50 18.39 -3.42
N LYS A 5 4.38 17.48 -3.83
CA LYS A 5 4.00 16.33 -4.66
C LYS A 5 3.07 15.43 -3.84
N ILE A 6 1.91 15.10 -4.39
CA ILE A 6 0.97 14.16 -3.77
C ILE A 6 1.20 12.81 -4.44
N ILE A 7 1.34 11.76 -3.64
CA ILE A 7 1.47 10.39 -4.14
C ILE A 7 0.13 9.70 -3.92
N LYS A 8 -0.50 9.25 -5.01
CA LYS A 8 -1.73 8.47 -5.01
C LYS A 8 -1.39 6.99 -5.17
N ILE A 9 -2.00 6.13 -4.38
CA ILE A 9 -1.83 4.68 -4.50
C ILE A 9 -2.83 4.20 -5.57
N LEU A 10 -2.33 3.55 -6.62
CA LEU A 10 -3.16 2.96 -7.68
C LEU A 10 -3.43 1.48 -7.43
N LYS A 11 -2.43 0.75 -6.91
CA LYS A 11 -2.57 -0.65 -6.50
C LYS A 11 -1.78 -0.89 -5.24
N ASN A 12 -2.43 -1.47 -4.24
CA ASN A 12 -1.81 -1.82 -2.97
C ASN A 12 -1.65 -3.34 -2.90
N LYS A 13 -0.46 -3.82 -3.27
CA LYS A 13 -0.11 -5.24 -3.31
C LYS A 13 1.19 -5.53 -2.59
N ALA A 14 1.19 -6.61 -1.83
CA ALA A 14 2.39 -7.12 -1.19
C ALA A 14 2.54 -8.62 -1.44
N ARG A 15 3.77 -9.07 -1.69
CA ARG A 15 4.13 -10.49 -1.72
C ARG A 15 4.75 -10.90 -0.40
N CYS A 16 4.29 -11.99 0.18
CA CYS A 16 4.91 -12.58 1.36
C CYS A 16 6.12 -13.40 0.93
N LYS A 17 7.34 -13.04 1.35
CA LYS A 17 8.54 -13.82 1.04
C LYS A 17 8.60 -15.18 1.78
N ARG A 18 7.77 -15.38 2.81
CA ARG A 18 7.73 -16.65 3.57
C ARG A 18 6.93 -17.75 2.89
N CYS A 19 5.74 -17.41 2.42
CA CYS A 19 4.80 -18.36 1.83
C CYS A 19 4.56 -18.12 0.34
N ASP A 20 5.26 -17.13 -0.23
CA ASP A 20 5.14 -16.68 -1.61
C ASP A 20 3.77 -16.13 -2.02
N ASP A 21 2.85 -15.97 -1.06
CA ASP A 21 1.48 -15.56 -1.31
C ASP A 21 1.40 -14.05 -1.58
N VAL A 22 0.63 -13.67 -2.59
CA VAL A 22 0.40 -12.27 -2.96
C VAL A 22 -0.95 -11.83 -2.44
N ILE A 23 -0.95 -10.76 -1.64
CA ILE A 23 -2.15 -10.13 -1.09
C ILE A 23 -2.36 -8.76 -1.71
N GLU A 24 -3.62 -8.38 -1.90
CA GLU A 24 -4.04 -7.10 -2.47
C GLU A 24 -5.11 -6.49 -1.57
N SER A 25 -4.91 -5.24 -1.15
CA SER A 25 -5.91 -4.46 -0.41
C SER A 25 -6.61 -3.52 -1.40
N LYS A 26 -7.91 -3.70 -1.61
CA LYS A 26 -8.68 -2.96 -2.64
C LYS A 26 -9.50 -1.81 -2.06
N HIS A 27 -10.01 -1.99 -0.86
CA HIS A 27 -10.94 -1.04 -0.23
C HIS A 27 -10.34 -0.40 1.01
N SER A 28 -10.92 0.73 1.40
CA SER A 28 -10.68 1.36 2.69
C SER A 28 -10.95 0.37 3.82
N HIS A 29 -10.00 0.19 4.75
CA HIS A 29 -10.08 -0.81 5.81
C HIS A 29 -10.14 -2.28 5.34
N ASP A 30 -9.62 -2.57 4.14
CA ASP A 30 -9.52 -3.93 3.62
C ASP A 30 -8.27 -4.63 4.16
N PHE A 31 -8.41 -5.24 5.34
CA PHE A 31 -7.34 -5.94 6.04
C PHE A 31 -7.17 -7.37 5.49
N VAL A 32 -6.27 -7.54 4.53
CA VAL A 32 -5.99 -8.82 3.89
C VAL A 32 -4.73 -9.44 4.48
N THR A 33 -4.79 -10.72 4.85
CA THR A 33 -3.66 -11.42 5.47
C THR A 33 -3.22 -12.58 4.58
N CYS A 34 -1.91 -12.78 4.45
CA CYS A 34 -1.38 -13.88 3.64
C CYS A 34 -1.71 -15.25 4.26
N LYS A 35 -1.64 -16.32 3.48
CA LYS A 35 -1.98 -17.68 3.95
C LYS A 35 -1.23 -18.16 5.19
N CYS A 36 0.05 -17.79 5.35
CA CYS A 36 0.80 -18.16 6.55
C CYS A 36 0.59 -17.21 7.73
N GLY A 37 -0.16 -16.12 7.53
CA GLY A 37 -0.43 -15.12 8.55
C GLY A 37 0.80 -14.33 8.99
N ALA A 38 1.87 -14.31 8.19
CA ALA A 38 3.09 -13.58 8.51
C ALA A 38 3.01 -12.09 8.17
N ILE A 39 2.25 -11.74 7.13
CA ILE A 39 2.05 -10.36 6.67
C ILE A 39 0.56 -10.08 6.47
N SER A 40 0.17 -8.83 6.73
CA SER A 40 -1.18 -8.32 6.50
C SER A 40 -1.11 -6.93 5.88
N LEU A 41 -1.95 -6.66 4.90
CA LEU A 41 -2.00 -5.42 4.13
C LEU A 41 -3.36 -4.75 4.33
N ASP A 42 -3.35 -3.43 4.55
CA ASP A 42 -4.53 -2.60 4.83
C ASP A 42 -4.45 -1.25 4.12
N GLY A 43 -5.62 -0.64 3.93
CA GLY A 43 -5.80 0.75 3.53
C GLY A 43 -6.16 1.01 2.08
N GLY A 44 -6.33 -0.05 1.28
CA GLY A 44 -6.82 0.07 -0.09
C GLY A 44 -5.98 1.04 -0.91
N LEU A 45 -6.65 2.03 -1.52
CA LEU A 45 -6.03 3.11 -2.30
C LEU A 45 -5.84 4.42 -1.52
N GLU A 46 -6.30 4.49 -0.28
CA GLU A 46 -6.22 5.70 0.55
C GLU A 46 -4.90 5.77 1.30
N TYR A 47 -4.45 4.64 1.85
CA TYR A 47 -3.18 4.52 2.54
C TYR A 47 -2.62 3.11 2.39
N GLN A 48 -1.30 2.97 2.46
CA GLN A 48 -0.66 1.66 2.43
C GLN A 48 -0.09 1.36 3.81
N ARG A 49 -0.68 0.37 4.49
CA ARG A 49 -0.20 -0.11 5.79
C ARG A 49 0.02 -1.60 5.75
N LEU A 50 1.25 -2.03 6.00
CA LEU A 50 1.59 -3.44 6.14
C LEU A 50 2.02 -3.74 7.57
N SER A 51 1.46 -4.83 8.10
CA SER A 51 1.83 -5.42 9.39
C SER A 51 2.56 -6.73 9.12
N PHE A 52 3.63 -6.99 9.86
CA PHE A 52 4.39 -8.24 9.78
C PHE A 52 4.62 -8.79 11.19
N LYS A 53 4.74 -10.12 11.30
CA LYS A 53 4.95 -10.79 12.60
C LYS A 53 6.41 -10.93 12.99
N ASN A 54 7.29 -11.19 12.02
CA ASN A 54 8.66 -11.63 12.29
C ASN A 54 9.70 -10.58 11.89
N SER A 55 9.79 -10.24 10.60
CA SER A 55 10.84 -9.37 10.10
C SER A 55 10.35 -8.48 8.97
N ILE A 56 11.00 -7.31 8.86
CA ILE A 56 10.73 -6.33 7.80
C ILE A 56 11.03 -6.87 6.39
N ASP A 57 11.85 -7.92 6.29
CA ASP A 57 12.18 -8.56 5.01
C ASP A 57 11.13 -9.58 4.54
N ASP A 58 10.15 -9.95 5.39
CA ASP A 58 9.14 -10.98 5.06
C ASP A 58 8.12 -10.53 4.00
N TYR A 59 8.17 -9.28 3.54
CA TYR A 59 7.28 -8.73 2.52
C TYR A 59 8.04 -8.04 1.39
N ASP A 60 7.38 -7.96 0.24
CA ASP A 60 7.84 -7.23 -0.93
C ASP A 60 6.69 -6.40 -1.51
N PHE A 61 6.95 -5.11 -1.76
CA PHE A 61 5.99 -4.16 -2.34
C PHE A 61 6.22 -3.92 -3.82
N SER A 62 7.06 -4.72 -4.49
CA SER A 62 7.37 -4.53 -5.92
C SER A 62 6.13 -4.63 -6.83
N LEU A 63 5.01 -5.12 -6.32
CA LEU A 63 3.73 -5.23 -7.03
C LEU A 63 2.78 -4.04 -6.79
N SER A 64 3.13 -3.11 -5.90
CA SER A 64 2.35 -1.90 -5.64
C SER A 64 2.64 -0.82 -6.70
N GLU A 65 1.60 -0.07 -7.07
CA GLU A 65 1.68 1.00 -8.05
C GLU A 65 1.27 2.32 -7.43
N TYR A 66 2.04 3.37 -7.73
CA TYR A 66 1.83 4.72 -7.21
C TYR A 66 1.91 5.72 -8.36
N GLU A 67 1.14 6.79 -8.24
CA GLU A 67 1.08 7.89 -9.20
C GLU A 67 1.41 9.19 -8.48
N GLU A 68 2.39 9.93 -9.00
CA GLU A 68 2.65 11.31 -8.57
C GLU A 68 1.62 12.22 -9.23
N ILE A 69 0.74 12.82 -8.43
CA ILE A 69 -0.21 13.81 -8.91
C ILE A 69 0.26 15.21 -8.52
N GLU A 70 0.12 16.13 -9.47
CA GLU A 70 0.32 17.55 -9.22
C GLU A 70 -0.86 18.07 -8.38
N PRO A 71 -0.61 18.87 -7.33
CA PRO A 71 -1.68 19.45 -6.55
C PRO A 71 -2.49 20.41 -7.43
N GLU A 72 -3.76 20.11 -7.65
CA GLU A 72 -4.65 21.04 -8.36
C GLU A 72 -4.71 22.38 -7.60
N PRO A 73 -4.70 23.52 -8.31
CA PRO A 73 -4.84 24.82 -7.67
C PRO A 73 -6.19 24.85 -6.95
N LYS A 74 -6.16 25.07 -5.63
CA LYS A 74 -7.39 25.27 -4.85
C LYS A 74 -8.18 26.41 -5.48
N LYS A 75 -9.33 26.09 -6.08
CA LYS A 75 -10.32 27.10 -6.46
C LYS A 75 -10.95 27.62 -5.18
N GLU A 76 -10.41 28.73 -4.67
CA GLU A 76 -11.07 29.54 -3.65
C GLU A 76 -12.42 30.02 -4.21
N LYS A 77 -13.50 29.82 -3.44
CA LYS A 77 -14.81 30.43 -3.65
C LYS A 77 -14.96 31.59 -2.69
#